data_AF-A0AAX1SE00-F1
#
_entry.id   AF-A0AAX1SE00-F1
#
_cell.length_a   1.000
_cell.length_b   1.000
_cell.length_c   1.000
_cell.angle_alpha   90.00
_cell.angle_beta   90.00
_cell.angle_gamma   90.00
#
_symmetry.space_group_name_H-M   'P 1'
#
loop_
_entity.id
_entity.type
_entity.pdbx_description
1 polymer ?
#
loop_
_entity_poly.entity_id
_entity_poly.type
_entity_poly.pdbx_seq_one_letter_code
_entity_poly.pdbx_strand_id
1 'polypeptide(L)' 'MRTIEFKMERQGLVQEGDKVKIIEREGTSSYSYIIEPAVAMSGCFPSRYRIRSEYGIIKEIRENSRGFYVIVDFDEDEPT' A
#
# COMPACT_ATOMS: atom_id res chain seq x y z
N MET A 1 10.20 8.80 -5.52
CA MET A 1 8.96 8.65 -4.74
C MET A 1 8.00 7.81 -5.54
N ARG A 2 7.59 6.68 -4.97
CA ARG A 2 6.75 5.69 -5.64
C ARG A 2 5.38 5.67 -4.98
N THR A 3 4.34 5.88 -5.78
CA THR A 3 2.95 5.89 -5.29
C THR A 3 2.29 4.54 -5.51
N ILE A 4 1.70 3.97 -4.47
CA ILE A 4 1.04 2.66 -4.52
C ILE A 4 -0.37 2.75 -3.93
N GLU A 5 -1.31 2.09 -4.59
CA GLU A 5 -2.69 1.95 -4.14
C GLU A 5 -2.88 0.69 -3.28
N PHE A 6 -3.52 0.85 -2.13
CA PHE A 6 -3.94 -0.21 -1.23
C PHE A 6 -5.47 -0.21 -1.12
N LYS A 7 -6.09 -1.38 -1.25
CA LYS A 7 -7.52 -1.54 -1.01
C LYS A 7 -7.78 -1.70 0.48
N MET A 8 -8.67 -0.88 1.02
CA MET A 8 -9.07 -0.87 2.41
C MET A 8 -10.52 -1.39 2.55
N GLU A 9 -10.76 -2.24 3.55
CA GLU A 9 -12.09 -2.83 3.76
C GLU A 9 -13.05 -1.87 4.48
N ARG A 10 -12.52 -0.94 5.30
CA ARG A 10 -13.33 -0.03 6.14
C ARG A 10 -12.77 1.38 6.20
N GLN A 11 -13.61 2.39 6.00
CA GLN A 11 -13.25 3.80 6.16
C GLN A 11 -12.90 4.17 7.61
N GLY A 12 -12.03 5.17 7.78
CA GLY A 12 -11.70 5.77 9.08
C GLY A 12 -10.63 5.03 9.88
N LEU A 13 -9.94 4.05 9.27
CA LEU A 13 -8.81 3.36 9.88
C LEU A 13 -7.49 4.13 9.78
N VAL A 14 -7.39 5.04 8.81
CA VAL A 14 -6.21 5.87 8.53
C VAL A 14 -6.63 7.24 8.00
N GLN A 15 -5.73 8.22 8.05
CA GLN A 15 -5.93 9.59 7.55
C GLN A 15 -4.82 10.02 6.59
N GLU A 16 -5.08 11.08 5.82
CA GLU A 16 -4.08 11.70 4.96
C GLU A 16 -2.93 12.28 5.81
N GLY A 17 -1.70 12.01 5.42
CA GLY A 17 -0.48 12.38 6.16
C GLY A 17 -0.02 11.36 7.20
N ASP A 18 -0.78 10.30 7.48
CA ASP A 18 -0.35 9.25 8.41
C ASP A 18 0.86 8.49 7.88
N LYS A 19 1.81 8.22 8.78
CA LYS A 19 2.92 7.32 8.52
C LYS A 19 2.48 5.88 8.80
N VAL A 20 2.41 5.08 7.75
CA VAL A 20 2.01 3.68 7.83
C VAL A 20 3.20 2.76 7.62
N LYS A 21 3.17 1.62 8.30
CA LYS A 21 4.12 0.53 8.09
C LYS A 21 3.48 -0.52 7.20
N ILE A 22 4.23 -1.01 6.23
CA ILE A 22 3.80 -2.14 5.40
C ILE A 22 4.53 -3.42 5.80
N ILE A 23 3.82 -4.54 5.72
CA ILE A 23 4.39 -5.88 5.79
C ILE A 23 4.31 -6.52 4.42
N GLU A 24 5.40 -7.15 4.00
CA GLU A 24 5.43 -7.95 2.79
C GLU A 24 4.84 -9.33 3.06
N ARG A 25 4.02 -9.81 2.12
CA ARG A 25 3.54 -11.18 2.04
C ARG A 25 4.01 -11.80 0.74
N GLU A 26 4.74 -12.89 0.86
CA GLU A 26 5.14 -13.71 -0.28
C GLU A 26 4.00 -14.65 -0.67
N GLY A 27 3.58 -14.60 -1.93
CA GLY A 27 2.74 -15.59 -2.59
C GLY A 27 3.54 -16.44 -3.57
N THR A 28 2.88 -17.39 -4.24
CA THR A 28 3.54 -18.40 -5.10
C THR A 28 4.44 -17.83 -6.20
N SER A 29 4.09 -16.66 -6.76
CA SER A 29 4.90 -15.98 -7.80
C SER A 29 4.79 -14.46 -7.74
N SER A 30 4.31 -13.93 -6.62
CA SER A 30 4.04 -12.50 -6.45
C SER A 30 4.15 -12.10 -4.99
N TYR A 31 4.43 -10.84 -4.76
CA TYR A 31 4.48 -10.20 -3.46
C TYR A 31 3.27 -9.29 -3.29
N SER A 32 2.61 -9.34 -2.14
CA SER A 32 1.58 -8.38 -1.76
C SER A 32 1.99 -7.69 -0.47
N TYR A 33 1.42 -6.53 -0.21
CA TYR A 33 1.78 -5.70 0.94
C TYR A 33 0.52 -5.36 1.72
N ILE A 34 0.65 -5.34 3.04
CA ILE A 34 -0.45 -5.02 3.96
C ILE A 34 -0.01 -3.88 4.86
N ILE A 35 -0.87 -2.87 5.04
CA ILE A 35 -0.68 -1.82 6.05
C ILE A 35 -1.01 -2.39 7.43
N GLU A 36 -0.09 -2.33 8.39
CA GLU A 36 -0.35 -2.78 9.76
C GLU A 36 -1.27 -1.81 10.54
N PRO A 37 -2.20 -2.33 11.37
CA PRO A 37 -2.55 -3.74 11.59
C PRO A 37 -3.67 -4.22 10.65
N ALA A 38 -3.30 -4.72 9.46
CA ALA A 38 -4.21 -5.24 8.43
C ALA A 38 -5.32 -4.27 7.98
N VAL A 39 -4.99 -2.97 7.87
CA VAL A 39 -5.93 -1.92 7.48
C VAL A 39 -6.27 -1.99 6.00
N ALA A 40 -5.25 -2.15 5.16
CA ALA A 40 -5.40 -2.15 3.71
C ALA A 40 -4.37 -3.09 3.07
N MET A 41 -4.69 -3.63 1.90
CA MET A 41 -3.86 -4.58 1.16
C MET A 41 -3.62 -4.09 -0.26
N SER A 42 -2.39 -4.20 -0.74
CA SER A 42 -2.02 -3.87 -2.11
C SER A 42 -2.45 -4.96 -3.10
N GLY A 43 -2.34 -4.65 -4.39
CA GLY A 43 -2.31 -5.68 -5.43
C GLY A 43 -1.07 -6.59 -5.35
N CYS A 44 -0.99 -7.53 -6.29
CA CYS A 44 0.14 -8.44 -6.45
C CYS A 44 1.24 -7.83 -7.34
N PHE A 45 2.47 -7.79 -6.83
CA PHE A 45 3.65 -7.32 -7.55
C PHE A 45 4.57 -8.50 -7.93
N PRO A 46 5.11 -8.55 -9.14
CA PRO A 46 6.21 -9.48 -9.44
C PRO A 46 7.48 -9.04 -8.70
N SER A 47 8.43 -9.97 -8.55
CA SER A 47 9.66 -9.76 -7.76
C SER A 47 10.43 -8.46 -8.12
N ARG A 48 10.47 -8.08 -9.40
CA ARG A 48 11.13 -6.84 -9.85
C ARG A 48 10.45 -5.55 -9.34
N TYR A 49 9.14 -5.61 -9.07
CA TYR A 49 8.34 -4.47 -8.60
C TYR A 49 8.10 -4.52 -7.09
N ARG A 50 8.91 -5.25 -6.32
CA ARG A 50 8.81 -5.26 -4.86
C ARG A 50 8.99 -3.86 -4.29
N ILE A 51 8.23 -3.54 -3.25
CA ILE A 51 8.40 -2.32 -2.46
C ILE A 51 9.51 -2.60 -1.47
N ARG A 52 10.56 -1.77 -1.46
CA ARG A 52 11.71 -1.96 -0.57
C ARG A 52 11.58 -1.18 0.73
N SER A 53 10.77 -0.13 0.70
CA SER A 53 10.46 0.72 1.85
C SER A 53 9.53 0.00 2.84
N GLU A 54 9.88 0.02 4.11
CA GLU A 54 9.02 -0.53 5.18
C GLU A 54 7.90 0.44 5.60
N TYR A 55 8.08 1.73 5.32
CA TYR A 55 7.16 2.79 5.70
C TYR A 55 6.79 3.66 4.51
N GLY A 56 5.54 4.11 4.49
CA GLY A 56 5.03 5.08 3.53
C GLY A 56 4.16 6.14 4.21
N ILE A 57 3.88 7.21 3.50
CA ILE A 57 3.00 8.28 3.96
C ILE A 57 1.71 8.23 3.14
N ILE A 58 0.57 8.27 3.82
CA ILE A 58 -0.72 8.32 3.12
C ILE A 58 -0.85 9.67 2.45
N LYS A 59 -0.98 9.64 1.13
CA LYS A 59 -1.13 10.84 0.30
C LYS A 59 -2.59 11.28 0.22
N GLU A 60 -3.48 10.32 -0.08
CA GLU A 60 -4.92 10.56 -0.25
C GLU A 60 -5.73 9.27 -0.01
N ILE A 61 -7.00 9.42 0.31
CA ILE A 61 -7.97 8.32 0.45
C ILE A 61 -9.08 8.50 -0.59
N ARG A 62 -9.25 7.50 -1.45
CA ARG A 62 -10.27 7.46 -2.52
C ARG A 62 -11.39 6.49 -2.15
N GLU A 63 -12.61 6.87 -2.50
CA GLU A 63 -13.80 6.01 -2.38
C GLU A 63 -14.42 5.81 -3.76
N ASN A 64 -14.82 4.58 -4.06
CA ASN A 64 -15.67 4.28 -5.21
C ASN A 64 -16.68 3.17 -4.87
N SER A 65 -17.55 2.83 -5.82
CA SER A 65 -18.58 1.80 -5.62
C SER A 65 -18.05 0.40 -5.28
N ARG A 66 -16.75 0.14 -5.41
CA ARG A 66 -16.08 -1.15 -5.11
C ARG A 66 -15.37 -1.16 -3.75
N GLY A 67 -15.32 -0.02 -3.04
CA GLY A 67 -14.74 0.12 -1.71
C GLY A 67 -13.81 1.32 -1.57
N PHE A 68 -12.97 1.25 -0.54
CA PHE A 68 -12.02 2.29 -0.17
C PHE A 68 -10.63 1.96 -0.67
N TYR A 69 -9.91 2.97 -1.11
CA TYR A 69 -8.56 2.87 -1.65
C TYR A 69 -7.70 3.93 -0.98
N VAL A 70 -6.53 3.52 -0.49
CA VAL A 70 -5.58 4.40 0.18
C VAL A 70 -4.37 4.50 -0.73
N ILE A 71 -3.99 5.72 -1.06
CA ILE A 71 -2.82 6.01 -1.88
C ILE A 71 -1.66 6.34 -0.94
N VAL A 72 -0.59 5.57 -1.02
CA VAL A 72 0.58 5.68 -0.15
C VAL A 72 1.81 6.03 -0.99
N ASP A 73 2.51 7.09 -0.60
CA ASP A 73 3.78 7.49 -1.17
C ASP A 73 4.93 6.85 -0.36
N PHE A 74 5.81 6.14 -1.07
CA PHE A 74 7.03 5.56 -0.53
C PHE A 74 8.25 6.35 -1.01
N ASP A 75 9.21 6.54 -0.11
CA ASP A 75 10.48 7.19 -0.39
C ASP A 75 11.45 6.23 -1.09
N GLU A 76 11.04 5.74 -2.26
CA GLU A 76 11.85 4.93 -3.15
C GLU A 76 11.64 5.35 -4.61
N ASP A 77 12.61 4.99 -5.46
CA ASP A 77 12.50 5.12 -6.91
C ASP A 77 11.68 3.99 -7.51
N GLU A 78 11.07 4.25 -8.67
CA GLU A 78 10.47 3.19 -9.45
C GLU A 78 11.57 2.19 -9.88
N PRO A 79 11.33 0.88 -9.72
CA PRO A 79 12.31 -0.12 -10.11
C PRO A 79 12.50 -0.08 -11.63
N THR A 80 13.77 -0.03 -12.03
CA THR A 80 14.23 0.11 -13.42
C THR A 80 14.17 -1.18 -14.21
#